data_AF-A0A932BXI1-F1
#
_entry.id   AF-A0A932BXI1-F1
#
_cell.length_a   1.000
_cell.length_b   1.000
_cell.length_c   1.000
_cell.angle_alpha   90.00
_cell.angle_beta   90.00
_cell.angle_gamma   90.00
#
_symmetry.space_group_name_H-M   'P 1'
#
loop_
_entity.id
_entity.type
_entity.pdbx_description
1 polymer ?
#
loop_
_entity_poly.entity_id
_entity_poly.type
_entity_poly.pdbx_seq_one_letter_code
_entity_poly.pdbx_strand_id
1 'polypeptide(L)'
;MIDRVPAMGGVRTVPAPDPVARDYLLLALRLDQHRPGLVDAYFGPADLKASADMDALRSPGRLALDAVALRHRLPAEVEDAERRAWLDAQLVALEAQARASAGETIPYETLVTRWLDLVPAADQPARFARFARLLAEARAPSAIEAELGPRLPTATF
;
A
#
# COMPACT_ATOMS: atom_id res chain seq x y z
N MET A 1 -3.91 29.34 2.70
CA MET A 1 -5.13 28.65 3.18
C MET A 1 -5.25 27.38 2.35
N ILE A 2 -5.29 26.20 2.98
CA ILE A 2 -5.39 24.92 2.26
C ILE A 2 -6.85 24.75 1.83
N ASP A 3 -7.08 24.55 0.53
CA ASP A 3 -8.40 24.29 -0.02
C ASP A 3 -8.98 22.97 0.53
N ARG A 4 -10.31 22.87 0.65
CA ARG A 4 -10.98 21.71 1.23
C ARG A 4 -12.07 21.19 0.32
N VAL A 5 -12.12 19.87 0.17
CA VAL A 5 -13.06 19.15 -0.70
C VAL A 5 -13.92 18.19 0.11
N PRO A 6 -15.14 17.85 -0.36
CA PRO A 6 -15.96 16.84 0.29
C PRO A 6 -15.25 15.49 0.39
N ALA A 7 -15.31 14.87 1.56
CA ALA A 7 -14.76 13.54 1.80
C ALA A 7 -15.79 12.45 1.45
N MET A 8 -15.32 11.25 1.10
CA MET A 8 -16.20 10.09 0.99
C MET A 8 -16.89 9.77 2.33
N GLY A 9 -18.16 9.39 2.25
CA GLY A 9 -18.90 8.83 3.38
C GLY A 9 -19.50 9.81 4.39
N GLY A 10 -19.77 11.08 4.02
CA GLY A 10 -20.54 11.99 4.88
C GLY A 10 -20.40 13.47 4.55
N VAL A 11 -20.63 14.32 5.55
CA VAL A 11 -20.59 15.81 5.45
C VAL A 11 -19.19 16.38 5.76
N ARG A 12 -18.18 15.52 5.94
CA ARG A 12 -16.82 15.96 6.30
C ARG A 12 -16.09 16.51 5.07
N THR A 13 -15.12 17.38 5.30
CA THR A 13 -14.19 17.84 4.26
C THR A 13 -12.76 17.46 4.60
N VAL A 14 -11.97 17.17 3.58
CA VAL A 14 -10.52 16.88 3.67
C VAL A 14 -9.73 17.94 2.91
N PRO A 15 -8.44 18.14 3.22
CA PRO A 15 -7.55 18.93 2.38
C PRO A 15 -7.61 18.48 0.92
N ALA A 16 -7.68 19.44 -0.01
CA ALA A 16 -7.51 19.15 -1.42
C ALA A 16 -6.09 18.59 -1.66
N PRO A 17 -5.96 17.45 -2.35
CA PRO A 17 -4.65 16.89 -2.64
C PRO A 17 -3.92 17.77 -3.66
N ASP A 18 -2.61 17.92 -3.49
CA ASP A 18 -1.75 18.43 -4.56
C ASP A 18 -1.71 17.46 -5.77
N PRO A 19 -1.17 17.87 -6.93
CA PRO A 19 -1.21 17.04 -8.14
C PRO A 19 -0.59 15.64 -7.96
N VAL A 20 0.51 15.52 -7.21
CA VAL A 20 1.17 14.22 -6.97
C VAL A 20 0.31 13.33 -6.09
N ALA A 21 -0.24 13.86 -4.99
CA ALA A 21 -1.15 13.13 -4.12
C ALA A 21 -2.42 12.70 -4.87
N ARG A 22 -2.98 13.59 -5.71
CA ARG A 22 -4.16 13.29 -6.54
C ARG A 22 -3.90 12.09 -7.45
N ASP A 23 -2.78 12.10 -8.17
CA ASP A 23 -2.45 11.04 -9.12
C ASP A 23 -2.13 9.71 -8.41
N TYR A 24 -1.47 9.77 -7.25
CA TYR A 24 -1.25 8.62 -6.37
C TYR A 24 -2.58 7.99 -5.91
N LEU A 25 -3.52 8.81 -5.41
CA LEU A 25 -4.83 8.33 -4.95
C LEU A 25 -5.65 7.71 -6.09
N LEU A 26 -5.68 8.35 -7.25
CA LEU A 26 -6.35 7.80 -8.43
C LEU A 26 -5.72 6.48 -8.90
N LEU A 27 -4.39 6.36 -8.80
CA LEU A 27 -3.70 5.12 -9.16
C LEU A 27 -4.10 3.97 -8.24
N ALA A 28 -4.12 4.19 -6.92
CA ALA A 28 -4.55 3.19 -5.94
C ALA A 28 -6.01 2.77 -6.16
N LEU A 29 -6.91 3.74 -6.37
CA LEU A 29 -8.35 3.48 -6.62
C LEU A 29 -8.59 2.73 -7.95
N ARG A 30 -7.85 3.07 -9.01
CA ARG A 30 -7.93 2.33 -10.29
C ARG A 30 -7.38 0.92 -10.18
N LEU A 31 -6.37 0.69 -9.33
CA LEU A 31 -5.84 -0.64 -9.09
C LEU A 31 -6.81 -1.49 -8.24
N ASP A 32 -7.55 -0.88 -7.32
CA ASP A 32 -8.62 -1.55 -6.55
C ASP A 32 -9.73 -2.14 -7.45
N GLN A 33 -9.98 -1.55 -8.62
CA GLN A 33 -10.90 -2.15 -9.61
C GLN A 33 -10.46 -3.54 -10.09
N HIS A 34 -9.16 -3.82 -10.11
CA HIS A 34 -8.61 -5.14 -10.47
C HIS A 34 -8.52 -6.08 -9.28
N ARG A 35 -8.45 -5.53 -8.06
CA ARG A 35 -8.31 -6.29 -6.81
C ARG A 35 -9.22 -5.66 -5.75
N PRO A 36 -10.54 -5.98 -5.78
CA PRO A 36 -11.47 -5.43 -4.81
C PRO A 36 -11.00 -5.69 -3.37
N GLY A 37 -10.93 -4.63 -2.57
CA GLY A 37 -10.43 -4.68 -1.20
C GLY A 37 -8.94 -4.35 -1.06
N LEU A 38 -8.27 -3.96 -2.14
CA LEU A 38 -6.93 -3.35 -2.07
C LEU A 38 -6.99 -2.05 -1.25
N VAL A 39 -8.04 -1.25 -1.49
CA VAL A 39 -8.35 -0.07 -0.68
C VAL A 39 -9.56 -0.41 0.20
N ASP A 40 -9.28 -0.99 1.36
CA ASP A 40 -10.29 -1.49 2.30
C ASP A 40 -11.31 -0.40 2.71
N ALA A 41 -10.84 0.80 3.03
CA ALA A 41 -11.69 1.94 3.35
C ALA A 41 -11.09 3.26 2.86
N TYR A 42 -11.75 3.88 1.88
CA TYR A 42 -11.33 5.17 1.33
C TYR A 42 -12.09 6.34 1.98
N PHE A 43 -11.36 7.19 2.70
CA PHE A 43 -11.88 8.39 3.37
C PHE A 43 -11.39 9.70 2.73
N GLY A 44 -10.84 9.64 1.52
CA GLY A 44 -10.30 10.79 0.80
C GLY A 44 -11.36 11.58 0.02
N PRO A 45 -10.93 12.47 -0.90
CA PRO A 45 -11.80 13.27 -1.73
C PRO A 45 -12.85 12.46 -2.51
N ALA A 46 -14.12 12.83 -2.38
CA ALA A 46 -15.24 12.09 -2.96
C ALA A 46 -15.26 12.11 -4.49
N ASP A 47 -14.81 13.21 -5.08
CA ASP A 47 -14.68 13.39 -6.52
C ASP A 47 -13.65 12.42 -7.14
N LEU A 48 -12.56 12.12 -6.44
CA LEU A 48 -11.56 11.15 -6.91
C LEU A 48 -12.10 9.72 -6.89
N LYS A 49 -12.87 9.35 -5.86
CA LYS A 49 -13.54 8.04 -5.82
C LYS A 49 -14.55 7.91 -6.96
N ALA A 50 -15.40 8.93 -7.16
CA ALA A 50 -16.36 8.96 -8.25
C ALA A 50 -15.68 8.90 -9.63
N SER A 51 -14.59 9.65 -9.82
CA SER A 51 -13.80 9.61 -11.06
C SER A 51 -13.23 8.23 -11.32
N ALA A 52 -12.66 7.58 -10.29
CA ALA A 52 -12.16 6.22 -10.44
C ALA A 52 -13.30 5.27 -10.79
N ASP A 53 -14.42 5.29 -10.07
CA ASP A 53 -15.56 4.39 -10.30
C ASP A 53 -16.18 4.51 -11.71
N MET A 54 -16.12 5.71 -12.30
CA MET A 54 -16.59 5.97 -13.65
C MET A 54 -15.55 5.67 -14.75
N ASP A 55 -14.27 5.60 -14.42
CA ASP A 55 -13.22 5.34 -15.39
C ASP A 55 -13.38 3.93 -15.99
N ALA A 56 -13.17 3.82 -17.30
CA ALA A 56 -13.05 2.51 -17.94
C ALA A 56 -11.85 1.75 -17.34
N LEU A 57 -12.00 0.43 -17.17
CA LEU A 57 -10.98 -0.44 -16.59
C LEU A 57 -9.67 -0.36 -17.38
N ARG A 58 -8.70 0.37 -16.84
CA ARG A 58 -7.37 0.54 -17.45
C ARG A 58 -6.55 -0.72 -17.21
N SER A 59 -5.85 -1.23 -18.23
CA SER A 59 -5.06 -2.47 -18.09
C SER A 59 -4.02 -2.37 -16.94
N PRO A 60 -3.76 -3.44 -16.18
CA PRO A 60 -2.78 -3.42 -15.09
C PRO A 60 -1.37 -3.02 -15.53
N GLY A 61 -0.92 -3.47 -16.70
CA GLY A 61 0.39 -3.07 -17.25
C GLY A 61 0.50 -1.55 -17.49
N ARG A 62 -0.59 -0.90 -17.88
CA ARG A 62 -0.63 0.56 -18.00
C ARG A 62 -0.59 1.25 -16.64
N LEU A 63 -1.28 0.70 -15.63
CA LEU A 63 -1.20 1.23 -14.26
C LEU A 63 0.23 1.10 -13.69
N ALA A 64 0.95 0.03 -14.01
CA ALA A 64 2.36 -0.10 -13.64
C ALA A 64 3.24 0.98 -14.29
N LEU A 65 3.02 1.30 -15.57
CA LEU A 65 3.71 2.39 -16.26
C LEU A 65 3.36 3.77 -15.66
N ASP A 66 2.10 3.98 -15.30
CA ASP A 66 1.65 5.22 -14.65
C ASP A 66 2.31 5.38 -13.27
N ALA A 67 2.51 4.29 -12.51
CA ALA A 67 3.27 4.29 -11.25
C ALA A 67 4.71 4.76 -11.46
N VAL A 68 5.42 4.17 -12.43
CA VAL A 68 6.81 4.52 -12.78
C VAL A 68 6.91 5.98 -13.20
N ALA A 69 5.99 6.45 -14.06
CA ALA A 69 5.95 7.83 -14.49
C ALA A 69 5.75 8.81 -13.32
N LEU A 70 4.89 8.46 -12.36
CA LEU A 70 4.68 9.28 -11.17
C LEU A 70 5.91 9.30 -10.25
N ARG A 71 6.62 8.18 -10.10
CA ARG A 71 7.90 8.12 -9.36
C ARG A 71 8.95 9.06 -9.94
N HIS A 72 9.08 9.11 -11.27
CA HIS A 72 10.02 10.01 -11.94
C HIS A 72 9.75 11.50 -11.72
N ARG A 73 8.50 11.87 -11.40
CA ARG A 73 8.09 13.25 -11.10
C ARG A 73 8.44 13.68 -9.68
N LEU A 74 8.53 12.73 -8.74
CA LEU A 74 8.68 13.03 -7.31
C LEU A 74 9.87 13.95 -6.97
N PRO A 75 11.08 13.78 -7.55
CA PRO A 75 12.21 14.65 -7.22
C PRO A 75 12.01 16.12 -7.60
N ALA A 76 11.16 16.41 -8.59
CA ALA A 76 10.88 17.75 -9.08
C ALA A 76 9.62 18.38 -8.48
N GLU A 77 8.65 17.56 -8.05
CA GLU A 77 7.33 18.03 -7.59
C GLU A 77 7.13 17.92 -6.08
N VAL A 78 7.99 17.21 -5.35
CA VAL A 78 7.87 16.98 -3.90
C VAL A 78 9.12 17.45 -3.18
N GLU A 79 9.12 18.68 -2.69
CA GLU A 79 10.25 19.28 -1.96
C GLU A 79 10.58 18.54 -0.65
N ASP A 80 9.55 18.15 0.10
CA ASP A 80 9.71 17.48 1.38
C ASP A 80 10.27 16.05 1.20
N ALA A 81 11.46 15.80 1.78
CA ALA A 81 12.21 14.57 1.55
C ALA A 81 11.55 13.34 2.19
N GLU A 82 10.92 13.49 3.36
CA GLU A 82 10.25 12.40 4.07
C GLU A 82 9.00 11.96 3.30
N ARG A 83 8.18 12.93 2.89
CA ARG A 83 7.02 12.71 2.03
C ARG A 83 7.42 12.08 0.70
N ARG A 84 8.52 12.54 0.09
CA ARG A 84 9.03 11.99 -1.17
C ARG A 84 9.42 10.52 -1.02
N ALA A 85 10.16 10.18 0.03
CA ALA A 85 10.56 8.81 0.31
C ALA A 85 9.34 7.92 0.57
N TRP A 86 8.37 8.40 1.35
CA TRP A 86 7.12 7.69 1.61
C TRP A 86 6.34 7.43 0.31
N LEU A 87 6.16 8.46 -0.53
CA LEU A 87 5.48 8.33 -1.82
C LEU A 87 6.19 7.36 -2.77
N ASP A 88 7.53 7.38 -2.83
CA ASP A 88 8.28 6.44 -3.67
C ASP A 88 8.04 4.99 -3.23
N ALA A 89 8.11 4.71 -1.93
CA ALA A 89 7.84 3.37 -1.39
C ALA A 89 6.40 2.91 -1.70
N GLN A 90 5.40 3.78 -1.52
CA GLN A 90 4.02 3.45 -1.88
C GLN A 90 3.85 3.17 -3.39
N LEU A 91 4.53 3.94 -4.25
CA LEU A 91 4.45 3.75 -5.70
C LEU A 91 5.21 2.50 -6.16
N VAL A 92 6.31 2.12 -5.51
CA VAL A 92 6.97 0.83 -5.70
C VAL A 92 6.02 -0.32 -5.39
N ALA A 93 5.26 -0.21 -4.30
CA ALA A 93 4.27 -1.21 -3.93
C ALA A 93 3.15 -1.31 -4.97
N LEU A 94 2.56 -0.18 -5.39
CA LEU A 94 1.51 -0.15 -6.42
C LEU A 94 2.00 -0.66 -7.78
N GLU A 95 3.23 -0.33 -8.19
CA GLU A 95 3.88 -0.84 -9.40
C GLU A 95 3.98 -2.38 -9.36
N ALA A 96 4.47 -2.94 -8.26
CA ALA A 96 4.61 -4.38 -8.08
C ALA A 96 3.26 -5.10 -8.15
N GLN A 97 2.23 -4.54 -7.51
CA GLN A 97 0.88 -5.08 -7.55
C GLN A 97 0.26 -5.02 -8.94
N ALA A 98 0.46 -3.90 -9.66
CA ALA A 98 -0.02 -3.74 -11.02
C ALA A 98 0.65 -4.72 -12.00
N ARG A 99 1.96 -4.96 -11.84
CA ARG A 99 2.70 -5.97 -12.63
C ARG A 99 2.24 -7.40 -12.33
N ALA A 100 2.08 -7.74 -11.06
CA ALA A 100 1.53 -9.05 -10.67
C ALA A 100 0.12 -9.27 -11.25
N SER A 101 -0.75 -8.25 -11.19
CA SER A 101 -2.07 -8.29 -11.82
C SER A 101 -2.03 -8.32 -13.35
N ALA A 102 -0.92 -7.91 -13.98
CA ALA A 102 -0.69 -8.06 -15.42
C ALA A 102 -0.22 -9.48 -15.82
N GLY A 103 -0.05 -10.39 -14.85
CA GLY A 103 0.43 -11.75 -15.06
C GLY A 103 1.95 -11.90 -14.99
N GLU A 104 2.69 -10.87 -14.55
CA GLU A 104 4.12 -11.00 -14.32
C GLU A 104 4.40 -11.93 -13.13
N THR A 105 5.29 -12.90 -13.33
CA THR A 105 5.73 -13.79 -12.24
C THR A 105 6.85 -13.10 -11.46
N ILE A 106 6.52 -12.54 -10.31
CA ILE A 106 7.47 -11.86 -9.44
C ILE A 106 7.78 -12.77 -8.24
N PRO A 107 9.07 -13.01 -7.89
CA PRO A 107 9.42 -13.80 -6.72
C PRO A 107 8.77 -13.26 -5.44
N TYR A 108 8.30 -14.15 -4.57
CA TYR A 108 7.61 -13.77 -3.32
C TYR A 108 8.42 -12.78 -2.47
N GLU A 109 9.71 -13.03 -2.27
CA GLU A 109 10.60 -12.14 -1.51
C GLU A 109 10.69 -10.75 -2.14
N THR A 110 10.69 -10.68 -3.47
CA THR A 110 10.67 -9.40 -4.21
C THR A 110 9.33 -8.68 -4.02
N LEU A 111 8.21 -9.39 -4.07
CA LEU A 111 6.88 -8.80 -3.82
C LEU A 111 6.80 -8.23 -2.41
N VAL A 112 7.15 -9.01 -1.39
CA VAL A 112 7.07 -8.58 0.02
C VAL A 112 8.00 -7.41 0.27
N THR A 113 9.22 -7.44 -0.28
CA THR A 113 10.16 -6.32 -0.15
C THR A 113 9.58 -5.04 -0.74
N ARG A 114 8.97 -5.12 -1.92
CA ARG A 114 8.35 -3.95 -2.57
C ARG A 114 7.08 -3.47 -1.87
N TRP A 115 6.30 -4.35 -1.25
CA TRP A 115 5.05 -3.98 -0.56
C TRP A 115 5.28 -3.41 0.83
N LEU A 116 6.24 -3.95 1.56
CA LEU A 116 6.48 -3.59 2.96
C LEU A 116 7.67 -2.65 3.16
N ASP A 117 8.41 -2.36 2.08
CA ASP A 117 9.70 -1.66 2.13
C ASP A 117 10.67 -2.33 3.13
N LEU A 118 10.61 -3.67 3.19
CA LEU A 118 11.31 -4.49 4.18
C LEU A 118 11.83 -5.76 3.54
N VAL A 119 13.13 -6.03 3.69
CA VAL A 119 13.72 -7.30 3.27
C VAL A 119 13.31 -8.41 4.26
N PRO A 120 12.62 -9.48 3.82
CA PRO A 120 12.32 -10.61 4.68
C PRO A 120 13.59 -11.23 5.25
N ALA A 121 13.59 -11.56 6.54
CA ALA A 121 14.70 -12.31 7.14
C ALA A 121 14.78 -13.72 6.52
N ALA A 122 15.98 -14.30 6.56
CA ALA A 122 16.22 -15.66 6.08
C ALA A 122 15.26 -16.67 6.73
N ASP A 123 14.93 -17.73 5.98
CA ASP A 123 14.03 -18.79 6.40
C ASP A 123 14.45 -19.39 7.76
N GLN A 124 13.50 -19.50 8.68
CA GLN A 124 13.67 -20.04 10.03
C GLN A 124 12.71 -21.24 10.23
N PRO A 125 12.89 -22.35 9.48
CA PRO A 125 11.90 -23.43 9.41
C PRO A 125 11.67 -24.11 10.77
N ALA A 126 12.70 -24.19 11.61
CA ALA A 126 12.58 -24.71 12.97
C ALA A 126 11.69 -23.82 13.86
N ARG A 127 11.79 -22.49 13.70
CA ARG A 127 10.96 -21.52 14.42
C ARG A 127 9.51 -21.61 13.97
N PHE A 128 9.27 -21.66 12.66
CA PHE A 128 7.93 -21.85 12.10
C PHE A 128 7.28 -23.16 12.59
N ALA A 129 8.01 -24.29 12.55
CA ALA A 129 7.49 -25.58 13.03
C ALA A 129 7.20 -25.59 14.54
N ARG A 130 7.97 -24.85 15.35
CA ARG A 130 7.69 -24.68 16.78
C ARG A 130 6.47 -23.79 17.00
N PHE A 131 6.36 -22.67 16.29
CA PHE A 131 5.21 -21.77 16.37
C PHE A 131 3.89 -22.49 15.99
N ALA A 132 3.90 -23.27 14.91
CA ALA A 132 2.74 -24.04 14.48
C ALA A 132 2.28 -25.06 15.55
N ARG A 133 3.24 -25.75 16.20
CA ARG A 133 2.93 -26.65 17.33
C ARG A 133 2.31 -25.88 18.50
N LEU A 134 2.89 -24.74 18.87
CA LEU A 134 2.37 -23.91 19.95
C LEU A 134 0.94 -23.39 19.69
N LEU A 135 0.62 -23.04 18.44
CA LEU A 135 -0.75 -22.68 18.04
C LEU A 135 -1.72 -23.86 18.14
N ALA A 136 -1.30 -25.05 17.72
CA ALA A 136 -2.14 -26.25 17.75
C ALA A 136 -2.35 -26.80 19.17
N GLU A 137 -1.35 -26.66 20.04
CA GLU A 137 -1.36 -27.16 21.41
C GLU A 137 -1.91 -26.14 22.42
N ALA A 138 -2.30 -24.94 21.96
CA ALA A 138 -2.44 -23.74 22.78
C ALA A 138 -3.30 -23.94 24.05
N ARG A 139 -2.60 -24.09 25.19
CA ARG A 139 -3.12 -23.92 26.56
C ARG A 139 -2.66 -22.60 27.21
N ALA A 140 -1.74 -21.83 26.63
CA ALA A 140 -1.31 -20.53 27.17
C ALA A 140 -0.73 -19.55 26.10
N PRO A 141 -1.16 -18.27 26.08
CA PRO A 141 -0.64 -17.23 25.16
C PRO A 141 0.86 -16.92 25.31
N SER A 142 1.44 -17.08 26.49
CA SER A 142 2.83 -16.70 26.77
C SER A 142 3.87 -17.55 26.03
N ALA A 143 3.54 -18.80 25.71
CA ALA A 143 4.45 -19.67 24.96
C ALA A 143 4.62 -19.20 23.50
N ILE A 144 3.59 -18.55 22.95
CA ILE A 144 3.58 -17.97 21.60
C ILE A 144 4.37 -16.66 21.58
N GLU A 145 4.32 -15.85 22.64
CA GLU A 145 5.00 -14.55 22.69
C GLU A 145 6.52 -14.65 22.50
N ALA A 146 7.16 -15.70 23.02
CA ALA A 146 8.60 -15.92 22.87
C ALA A 146 9.03 -16.20 21.42
N GLU A 147 8.10 -16.57 20.56
CA GLU A 147 8.34 -16.85 19.14
C GLU A 147 8.06 -15.64 18.25
N LEU A 148 7.46 -14.57 18.78
CA LEU A 148 7.24 -13.34 18.02
C LEU A 148 8.56 -12.58 17.89
N GLY A 149 8.77 -11.89 16.76
CA GLY A 149 9.87 -10.94 16.63
C GLY A 149 9.77 -9.83 17.68
N PRO A 150 10.79 -8.96 17.80
CA PRO A 150 10.65 -7.77 18.63
C PRO A 150 9.35 -7.06 18.25
N ARG A 151 8.54 -6.73 19.27
CA ARG A 151 7.33 -5.93 19.04
C ARG A 151 7.77 -4.68 18.31
N LEU A 152 7.18 -4.42 17.15
CA LEU A 152 7.34 -3.13 16.49
C LEU A 152 7.00 -2.05 17.54
N PRO A 153 7.79 -0.96 17.62
CA PRO A 153 7.47 0.11 18.53
C PRO A 153 6.02 0.52 18.29
N THR A 154 5.25 0.63 19.38
CA THR A 154 3.86 1.09 19.30
C THR A 154 3.90 2.47 18.64
N ALA A 155 3.45 2.57 17.39
CA ALA A 155 3.30 3.85 16.74
C ALA A 155 2.23 4.62 17.51
N THR A 156 2.64 5.67 18.22
CA THR A 156 1.72 6.68 18.71
C THR A 156 1.21 7.42 17.48
N PHE A 157 0.01 7.06 17.02
CA PHE A 157 -0.72 7.81 16.00
C PHE A 157 -1.27 9.11 16.58
#